data_AF-A0A968VM27-F1
#
_entry.id   AF-A0A968VM27-F1
#
_cell.length_a   1.000
_cell.length_b   1.000
_cell.length_c   1.000
_cell.angle_alpha   90.00
_cell.angle_beta   90.00
_cell.angle_gamma   90.00
#
_symmetry.space_group_name_H-M   'P 1'
#
loop_
_entity.id
_entity.type
_entity.pdbx_description
1 polymer ?
#
loop_
_entity_poly.entity_id
_entity_poly.type
_entity_poly.pdbx_seq_one_letter_code
_entity_poly.pdbx_strand_id
1 'polypeptide(L)'
;MPTYYNSSEALFGAPAVDDTLVTALDTALLAIAQRYPDAVIYAPLAIGEHVDHQLVYAAAVRLSKAGTPVAFYEDIPYVLAAGALERRFGQVDGSMLMSSLVAIDGYVARKLSAIEAYTSQIGMLFGGTTQMHQRIKRYADTVRPEGSSFGERLWLYRGRSILPPRHPPWLGSNRIFSVGIRSLLPSPRPSVTA
;
A
#
# COMPACT_ATOMS: atom_id res chain seq x y z
N MET A 1 -11.29 23.87 0.99
CA MET A 1 -10.30 23.02 1.68
C MET A 1 -11.04 21.78 2.18
N PRO A 2 -10.45 20.58 2.12
CA PRO A 2 -11.04 19.42 2.80
C PRO A 2 -11.29 19.75 4.27
N THR A 3 -12.48 19.45 4.77
CA THR A 3 -12.90 19.87 6.12
C THR A 3 -12.16 19.08 7.21
N TYR A 4 -11.78 17.83 6.94
CA TYR A 4 -11.24 16.90 7.94
C TYR A 4 -9.70 16.78 7.96
N TYR A 5 -9.01 16.87 6.82
CA TYR A 5 -7.57 16.56 6.71
C TYR A 5 -6.77 17.75 6.21
N ASN A 6 -6.75 18.82 7.00
CA ASN A 6 -6.12 20.10 6.64
C ASN A 6 -4.79 20.37 7.36
N SER A 7 -4.31 19.41 8.15
CA SER A 7 -3.02 19.47 8.86
C SER A 7 -2.30 18.13 8.80
N SER A 8 -0.99 18.12 9.01
CA SER A 8 -0.22 16.88 9.11
C SER A 8 -0.71 15.98 10.24
N GLU A 9 -1.05 16.56 11.39
CA GLU A 9 -1.61 15.80 12.52
C GLU A 9 -2.92 15.09 12.13
N ALA A 10 -3.82 15.79 11.42
CA ALA A 10 -5.05 15.20 10.94
C ALA A 10 -4.80 14.12 9.85
N LEU A 11 -3.79 14.31 8.99
CA LEU A 11 -3.42 13.33 7.95
C LEU A 11 -2.83 12.04 8.52
N PHE A 12 -2.19 12.10 9.68
CA PHE A 12 -1.58 10.95 10.36
C PHE A 12 -2.37 10.53 11.62
N GLY A 13 -3.62 10.98 11.74
CA GLY A 13 -4.52 10.66 12.84
C GLY A 13 -5.56 9.60 12.47
N ALA A 14 -6.60 9.47 13.29
CA ALA A 14 -7.73 8.60 12.99
C ALA A 14 -8.61 9.18 11.87
N PRO A 15 -9.15 8.34 10.97
CA PRO A 15 -10.16 8.79 10.00
C PRO A 15 -11.36 9.42 10.71
N ALA A 16 -11.94 10.46 10.10
CA ALA A 16 -13.14 11.09 10.64
C ALA A 16 -14.33 10.10 10.58
N VAL A 17 -15.13 10.07 11.65
CA VAL A 17 -16.25 9.11 11.81
C VAL A 17 -17.29 9.29 10.70
N ASP A 18 -17.56 10.53 10.31
CA ASP A 18 -18.57 10.88 9.29
C ASP A 18 -17.94 11.13 7.91
N ASP A 19 -16.76 10.55 7.64
CA ASP A 19 -16.09 10.73 6.36
C ASP A 19 -16.86 10.04 5.22
N THR A 20 -17.52 10.86 4.41
CA THR A 20 -18.26 10.42 3.23
C THR A 20 -17.41 9.63 2.22
N LEU A 21 -16.07 9.79 2.26
CA LEU A 21 -15.15 9.02 1.42
C LEU A 21 -15.24 7.51 1.68
N VAL A 22 -15.63 7.08 2.89
CA VAL A 22 -15.78 5.66 3.23
C VAL A 22 -16.76 4.98 2.26
N THR A 23 -17.95 5.58 2.10
CA THR A 23 -19.01 5.01 1.23
C THR A 23 -18.64 5.10 -0.25
N ALA A 24 -18.02 6.21 -0.65
CA ALA A 24 -17.57 6.40 -2.03
C ALA A 24 -16.49 5.37 -2.41
N LEU A 25 -15.54 5.11 -1.51
CA LEU A 25 -14.45 4.15 -1.72
C LEU A 25 -14.97 2.72 -1.77
N ASP A 26 -15.88 2.34 -0.88
CA ASP A 26 -16.53 1.01 -0.90
C ASP A 26 -17.25 0.77 -2.24
N THR A 27 -17.99 1.77 -2.71
CA THR A 27 -18.71 1.70 -3.99
C THR A 27 -17.74 1.53 -5.16
N ALA A 28 -16.68 2.33 -5.20
CA ALA A 28 -15.70 2.29 -6.28
C ALA A 28 -14.92 0.97 -6.31
N LEU A 29 -14.46 0.48 -5.16
CA LEU A 29 -13.68 -0.76 -5.10
C LEU A 29 -14.55 -1.98 -5.38
N LEU A 30 -15.81 -1.99 -4.94
CA LEU A 30 -16.76 -3.05 -5.30
C LEU A 30 -17.00 -3.10 -6.81
N ALA A 31 -17.18 -1.94 -7.46
CA ALA A 31 -17.35 -1.88 -8.91
C ALA A 31 -16.12 -2.42 -9.66
N ILE A 32 -14.90 -2.14 -9.19
CA ILE A 32 -13.67 -2.70 -9.75
C ILE A 32 -13.64 -4.22 -9.55
N ALA A 33 -13.93 -4.72 -8.35
CA ALA A 33 -13.94 -6.15 -8.04
C ALA A 33 -14.96 -6.91 -8.90
N GLN A 34 -16.15 -6.34 -9.13
CA GLN A 34 -17.17 -6.92 -10.02
C GLN A 34 -16.75 -6.89 -11.49
N ARG A 35 -16.04 -5.84 -11.92
CA ARG A 35 -15.54 -5.71 -13.29
C ARG A 35 -14.43 -6.73 -13.59
N TYR A 36 -13.64 -7.09 -12.58
CA TYR A 36 -12.49 -7.98 -12.70
C TYR A 36 -12.52 -9.07 -11.61
N PRO A 37 -13.44 -10.05 -11.70
CA PRO A 37 -13.67 -11.03 -10.64
C PRO A 37 -12.46 -11.95 -10.36
N ASP A 38 -11.59 -12.14 -11.35
CA ASP A 38 -10.37 -12.97 -11.23
C ASP A 38 -9.14 -12.17 -10.78
N ALA A 39 -9.28 -10.85 -10.58
CA ALA A 39 -8.16 -10.02 -10.17
C ALA A 39 -7.89 -10.13 -8.66
N VAL A 40 -6.61 -10.05 -8.30
CA VAL A 40 -6.18 -9.82 -6.93
C VAL A 40 -6.02 -8.32 -6.71
N ILE A 41 -6.64 -7.79 -5.67
CA ILE A 41 -6.48 -6.40 -5.26
C ILE A 41 -5.29 -6.30 -4.31
N TYR A 42 -4.34 -5.43 -4.65
CA TYR A 42 -3.23 -5.08 -3.78
C TYR A 42 -3.52 -3.74 -3.09
N ALA A 43 -3.57 -3.77 -1.75
CA ALA A 43 -3.95 -2.63 -0.92
C ALA A 43 -2.87 -2.33 0.15
N PRO A 44 -2.77 -1.10 0.66
CA PRO A 44 -1.89 -0.79 1.78
C PRO A 44 -2.30 -1.54 3.04
N LEU A 45 -1.33 -2.00 3.83
CA LEU A 45 -1.57 -2.44 5.21
C LEU A 45 -1.85 -1.25 6.16
N ALA A 46 -1.59 -0.03 5.67
CA ALA A 46 -1.71 1.25 6.37
C ALA A 46 -0.74 1.43 7.54
N ILE A 47 0.49 0.93 7.36
CA ILE A 47 1.61 1.25 8.24
C ILE A 47 1.94 2.74 8.10
N GLY A 48 2.17 3.42 9.23
CA GLY A 48 2.46 4.86 9.26
C GLY A 48 1.23 5.75 9.43
N GLU A 49 0.03 5.17 9.56
CA GLU A 49 -1.19 5.87 10.00
C GLU A 49 -1.65 7.02 9.09
N HIS A 50 -1.20 7.07 7.84
CA HIS A 50 -1.77 8.03 6.89
C HIS A 50 -3.26 7.71 6.64
N VAL A 51 -4.14 8.69 6.82
CA VAL A 51 -5.59 8.50 6.82
C VAL A 51 -6.11 7.88 5.52
N ASP A 52 -5.61 8.32 4.37
CA ASP A 52 -5.96 7.72 3.07
C ASP A 52 -5.64 6.22 3.02
N HIS A 53 -4.50 5.80 3.57
CA HIS A 53 -4.12 4.38 3.61
C HIS A 53 -5.02 3.61 4.58
N GLN A 54 -5.39 4.21 5.71
CA GLN A 54 -6.32 3.60 6.66
C GLN A 54 -7.71 3.39 6.06
N LEU A 55 -8.23 4.37 5.31
CA LEU A 55 -9.50 4.27 4.60
C LEU A 55 -9.47 3.17 3.54
N VAL A 56 -8.41 3.11 2.71
CA VAL A 56 -8.24 2.05 1.70
C VAL A 56 -8.09 0.68 2.35
N TYR A 57 -7.30 0.55 3.41
CA TYR A 57 -7.17 -0.69 4.16
C TYR A 57 -8.55 -1.15 4.65
N ALA A 58 -9.32 -0.30 5.30
CA ALA A 58 -10.63 -0.65 5.83
C ALA A 58 -11.61 -1.13 4.73
N ALA A 59 -11.63 -0.44 3.58
CA ALA A 59 -12.45 -0.84 2.43
C ALA A 59 -12.00 -2.18 1.83
N ALA A 60 -10.69 -2.38 1.68
CA ALA A 60 -10.12 -3.63 1.18
C ALA A 60 -10.36 -4.81 2.15
N VAL A 61 -10.37 -4.58 3.47
CA VAL A 61 -10.79 -5.59 4.47
C VAL A 61 -12.25 -6.01 4.25
N ARG A 62 -13.16 -5.05 4.01
CA ARG A 62 -14.57 -5.36 3.74
C ARG A 62 -14.73 -6.20 2.47
N LEU A 63 -14.01 -5.86 1.40
CA LEU A 63 -13.98 -6.68 0.17
C LEU A 63 -13.42 -8.09 0.40
N SER A 64 -12.32 -8.21 1.16
CA SER A 64 -11.75 -9.51 1.50
C SER A 64 -12.74 -10.39 2.27
N LYS A 65 -13.48 -9.79 3.22
CA LYS A 65 -14.55 -10.48 3.95
C LYS A 65 -15.69 -10.93 3.04
N ALA A 66 -16.02 -10.13 2.02
CA ALA A 66 -17.01 -10.45 0.99
C ALA A 66 -16.52 -11.49 -0.06
N GLY A 67 -15.26 -11.95 0.03
CA GLY A 67 -14.72 -13.02 -0.81
C GLY A 67 -13.82 -12.57 -1.95
N THR A 68 -13.57 -11.26 -2.11
CA THR A 68 -12.59 -10.78 -3.09
C THR A 68 -11.17 -11.14 -2.67
N PRO A 69 -10.31 -11.63 -3.58
CA PRO A 69 -8.89 -11.83 -3.30
C PRO A 69 -8.19 -10.50 -3.03
N VAL A 70 -7.65 -10.33 -1.82
CA VAL A 70 -6.94 -9.12 -1.40
C VAL A 70 -5.61 -9.49 -0.76
N ALA A 71 -4.54 -8.80 -1.14
CA ALA A 71 -3.24 -8.85 -0.50
C ALA A 71 -2.83 -7.45 0.00
N PHE A 72 -2.32 -7.38 1.22
CA PHE A 72 -1.91 -6.13 1.84
C PHE A 72 -0.38 -5.97 1.80
N TYR A 73 0.13 -4.92 1.15
CA TYR A 73 1.57 -4.65 1.12
C TYR A 73 2.01 -3.82 2.33
N GLU A 74 3.28 -3.97 2.74
CA GLU A 74 3.89 -3.09 3.73
C GLU A 74 4.21 -1.72 3.14
N ASP A 75 3.72 -0.66 3.79
CA ASP A 75 3.80 0.70 3.25
C ASP A 75 5.22 1.28 3.37
N ILE A 76 5.92 1.41 2.26
CA ILE A 76 7.22 2.07 2.19
C ILE A 76 7.01 3.58 1.92
N PRO A 77 7.70 4.49 2.64
CA PRO A 77 8.82 4.23 3.55
C PRO A 77 8.44 3.99 5.01
N TYR A 78 7.15 4.00 5.36
CA TYR A 78 6.67 3.98 6.74
C TYR A 78 7.10 2.72 7.52
N VAL A 79 7.07 1.55 6.88
CA VAL A 79 7.51 0.28 7.49
C VAL A 79 8.99 0.27 7.87
N LEU A 80 9.79 1.17 7.29
CA LEU A 80 11.21 1.28 7.60
C LEU A 80 11.48 1.86 8.99
N ALA A 81 10.48 2.47 9.63
CA ALA A 81 10.60 2.95 10.99
C ALA A 81 10.54 1.78 11.98
N ALA A 82 11.46 1.76 12.96
CA ALA A 82 11.52 0.69 13.95
C ALA A 82 10.18 0.52 14.69
N GLY A 83 9.72 -0.72 14.81
CA GLY A 83 8.46 -1.07 15.49
C GLY A 83 7.19 -0.70 14.71
N ALA A 84 7.27 -0.18 13.47
CA ALA A 84 6.11 0.34 12.75
C ALA A 84 5.11 -0.76 12.38
N LEU A 85 5.60 -1.92 11.94
CA LEU A 85 4.76 -3.07 11.64
C LEU A 85 4.08 -3.58 12.91
N GLU A 86 4.82 -3.71 14.01
CA GLU A 86 4.32 -4.18 15.30
C GLU A 86 3.25 -3.24 15.87
N ARG A 87 3.48 -1.92 15.79
CA ARG A 87 2.45 -0.93 16.15
C ARG A 87 1.20 -1.10 15.31
N ARG A 88 1.34 -1.24 13.99
CA ARG A 88 0.20 -1.46 13.10
C ARG A 88 -0.54 -2.75 13.47
N PHE A 89 0.17 -3.82 13.79
CA PHE A 89 -0.39 -5.10 14.24
C PHE A 89 -1.06 -5.04 15.61
N GLY A 90 -0.78 -4.03 16.44
CA GLY A 90 -1.56 -3.76 17.64
C GLY A 90 -2.87 -3.01 17.37
N GLN A 91 -2.94 -2.26 16.26
CA GLN A 91 -4.13 -1.48 15.86
C GLN A 91 -5.12 -2.30 15.03
N VAL A 92 -4.61 -3.24 14.25
CA VAL A 92 -5.42 -4.21 13.51
C VAL A 92 -5.30 -5.57 14.20
N ASP A 93 -6.25 -6.46 14.00
CA ASP A 93 -6.10 -7.85 14.46
C ASP A 93 -5.07 -8.59 13.59
N GLY A 94 -3.78 -8.28 13.81
CA GLY A 94 -2.66 -8.82 13.02
C GLY A 94 -2.52 -10.34 13.15
N SER A 95 -3.09 -10.94 14.20
CA SER A 95 -3.09 -12.40 14.41
C SER A 95 -3.83 -13.15 13.28
N MET A 96 -4.78 -12.48 12.65
CA MET A 96 -5.57 -12.99 11.53
C MET A 96 -4.85 -12.88 10.18
N LEU A 97 -3.66 -12.26 10.13
CA LEU A 97 -2.87 -12.13 8.91
C LEU A 97 -1.77 -13.20 8.83
N MET A 98 -1.46 -13.62 7.61
CA MET A 98 -0.33 -14.48 7.27
C MET A 98 0.58 -13.77 6.28
N SER A 99 1.88 -13.84 6.53
CA SER A 99 2.90 -13.28 5.64
C SER A 99 3.14 -14.18 4.43
N SER A 100 3.26 -13.58 3.26
CA SER A 100 3.77 -14.20 2.04
C SER A 100 4.96 -13.37 1.54
N LEU A 101 6.12 -14.01 1.37
CA LEU A 101 7.31 -13.39 0.80
C LEU A 101 7.33 -13.63 -0.72
N VAL A 102 7.58 -12.59 -1.50
CA VAL A 102 7.62 -12.63 -2.96
C VAL A 102 9.02 -12.25 -3.42
N ALA A 103 9.68 -13.10 -4.20
CA ALA A 103 10.99 -12.81 -4.76
C ALA A 103 10.89 -11.73 -5.84
N ILE A 104 11.78 -10.75 -5.81
CA ILE A 104 11.77 -9.62 -6.76
C ILE A 104 13.11 -9.37 -7.44
N ASP A 105 14.05 -10.32 -7.38
CA ASP A 105 15.42 -10.19 -7.93
C ASP A 105 15.46 -9.61 -9.34
N GLY A 106 14.60 -10.11 -10.26
CA GLY A 106 14.50 -9.62 -11.63
C GLY A 106 13.82 -8.25 -11.81
N TYR A 107 13.26 -7.68 -10.75
CA TYR A 107 12.43 -6.47 -10.80
C TYR A 107 12.97 -5.30 -9.97
N VAL A 108 14.01 -5.50 -9.14
CA VAL A 108 14.55 -4.45 -8.27
C VAL A 108 14.92 -3.19 -9.05
N ALA A 109 15.66 -3.31 -10.15
CA ALA A 109 16.05 -2.16 -10.96
C ALA A 109 14.84 -1.39 -11.48
N ARG A 110 13.82 -2.11 -11.98
CA ARG A 110 12.58 -1.50 -12.49
C ARG A 110 11.80 -0.80 -11.39
N LYS A 111 11.71 -1.41 -10.20
CA LYS A 111 11.06 -0.82 -9.04
C LYS A 111 11.74 0.48 -8.62
N LEU A 112 13.07 0.48 -8.55
CA LEU A 112 13.83 1.69 -8.19
C LEU A 112 13.57 2.82 -9.19
N SER A 113 13.71 2.56 -10.50
CA SER A 113 13.43 3.57 -11.53
C SER A 113 11.98 4.07 -11.51
N ALA A 114 11.01 3.19 -11.21
CA ALA A 114 9.61 3.59 -11.05
C ALA A 114 9.41 4.52 -9.85
N ILE A 115 10.11 4.29 -8.73
CA ILE A 115 10.06 5.17 -7.55
C ILE A 115 10.76 6.50 -7.85
N GLU A 116 11.92 6.48 -8.51
CA GLU A 116 12.68 7.68 -8.90
C GLU A 116 11.86 8.64 -9.77
N ALA A 117 10.95 8.13 -10.60
CA ALA A 117 10.08 8.93 -11.45
C ALA A 117 9.15 9.88 -10.64
N TYR A 118 8.91 9.60 -9.36
CA TYR A 118 8.17 10.48 -8.46
C TYR A 118 9.09 11.53 -7.82
N THR A 119 9.80 12.30 -8.65
CA THR A 119 10.86 13.25 -8.24
C THR A 119 10.45 14.17 -7.10
N SER A 120 9.21 14.67 -7.09
CA SER A 120 8.71 15.56 -6.04
C SER A 120 8.63 14.92 -4.66
N GLN A 121 8.60 13.59 -4.58
CA GLN A 121 8.47 12.82 -3.34
C GLN A 121 9.82 12.39 -2.77
N ILE A 122 10.86 12.30 -3.60
CA ILE A 122 12.16 11.72 -3.21
C ILE A 122 12.82 12.49 -2.07
N GLY A 123 12.86 13.83 -2.16
CA GLY A 123 13.42 14.67 -1.10
C GLY A 123 12.63 14.55 0.20
N MET A 124 11.31 14.65 0.12
CA MET A 124 10.41 14.63 1.28
C MET A 124 10.41 13.28 2.01
N LEU A 125 10.35 12.16 1.28
CA LEU A 125 10.17 10.82 1.86
C LEU A 125 11.48 10.11 2.19
N PHE A 126 12.54 10.39 1.43
CA PHE A 126 13.79 9.65 1.51
C PHE A 126 15.02 10.51 1.80
N GLY A 127 14.92 11.84 1.75
CA GLY A 127 16.08 12.73 1.88
C GLY A 127 16.99 12.76 0.65
N GLY A 128 16.60 12.10 -0.45
CA GLY A 128 17.38 12.04 -1.70
C GLY A 128 17.43 10.66 -2.35
N THR A 129 17.80 10.62 -3.62
CA THR A 129 17.77 9.41 -4.46
C THR A 129 18.68 8.31 -3.95
N THR A 130 19.91 8.63 -3.54
CA THR A 130 20.86 7.65 -2.99
C THR A 130 20.31 6.98 -1.74
N GLN A 131 19.73 7.77 -0.84
CA GLN A 131 19.12 7.26 0.40
C GLN A 131 17.88 6.41 0.08
N MET A 132 17.08 6.80 -0.91
CA MET A 132 15.95 6.01 -1.41
C MET A 132 16.44 4.62 -1.87
N HIS A 133 17.43 4.55 -2.76
CA HIS A 133 17.97 3.27 -3.25
C HIS A 133 18.47 2.36 -2.14
N GLN A 134 19.25 2.90 -1.21
CA GLN A 134 19.80 2.13 -0.09
C GLN A 134 18.68 1.60 0.82
N ARG A 135 17.69 2.43 1.15
CA ARG A 135 16.58 2.07 2.03
C ARG A 135 15.67 1.02 1.41
N ILE A 136 15.32 1.16 0.12
CA ILE A 136 14.51 0.17 -0.61
C ILE A 136 15.22 -1.18 -0.69
N LYS A 137 16.50 -1.20 -1.08
CA LYS A 137 17.27 -2.45 -1.19
C LYS A 137 17.46 -3.12 0.15
N ARG A 138 17.76 -2.37 1.21
CA ARG A 138 17.89 -2.90 2.57
C ARG A 138 16.60 -3.56 3.03
N TYR A 139 15.46 -2.89 2.85
CA TYR A 139 14.18 -3.50 3.16
C TYR A 139 13.94 -4.78 2.34
N ALA A 140 14.16 -4.74 1.03
CA ALA A 140 13.93 -5.89 0.17
C ALA A 140 14.81 -7.09 0.57
N ASP A 141 16.04 -6.86 1.02
CA ASP A 141 16.90 -7.90 1.57
C ASP A 141 16.34 -8.51 2.88
N THR A 142 15.78 -7.70 3.78
CA THR A 142 15.18 -8.18 5.04
C THR A 142 13.93 -9.04 4.87
N VAL A 143 13.26 -8.93 3.73
CA VAL A 143 12.03 -9.70 3.43
C VAL A 143 12.19 -10.62 2.23
N ARG A 144 13.43 -11.03 1.92
CA ARG A 144 13.70 -11.97 0.83
C ARG A 144 13.20 -13.40 1.18
N PRO A 145 12.55 -14.10 0.25
CA PRO A 145 12.35 -15.54 0.37
C PRO A 145 13.69 -16.29 0.42
N GLU A 146 13.64 -17.53 0.88
CA GLU A 146 14.79 -18.44 0.81
C GLU A 146 15.29 -18.60 -0.64
N GLY A 147 16.61 -18.58 -0.82
CA GLY A 147 17.24 -18.68 -2.15
C GLY A 147 17.14 -17.44 -3.05
N SER A 148 16.55 -16.34 -2.56
CA SER A 148 16.43 -15.07 -3.29
C SER A 148 17.31 -13.99 -2.68
N SER A 149 17.69 -12.97 -3.45
CA SER A 149 18.47 -11.83 -2.94
C SER A 149 17.57 -10.72 -2.42
N PHE A 150 16.37 -10.57 -3.00
CA PHE A 150 15.45 -9.48 -2.66
C PHE A 150 14.01 -9.96 -2.66
N GLY A 151 13.20 -9.42 -1.76
CA GLY A 151 11.77 -9.70 -1.72
C GLY A 151 10.87 -8.51 -1.42
N GLU A 152 9.58 -8.78 -1.45
CA GLU A 152 8.53 -7.98 -0.83
C GLU A 152 7.68 -8.86 0.08
N ARG A 153 7.13 -8.26 1.15
CA ARG A 153 6.18 -8.94 2.02
C ARG A 153 4.77 -8.47 1.74
N LEU A 154 3.89 -9.45 1.56
CA LEU A 154 2.45 -9.29 1.48
C LEU A 154 1.80 -9.98 2.67
N TRP A 155 0.64 -9.47 3.06
CA TRP A 155 -0.17 -10.00 4.15
C TRP A 155 -1.54 -10.41 3.62
N LEU A 156 -2.01 -11.58 4.04
CA LEU A 156 -3.30 -12.14 3.64
C LEU A 156 -4.09 -12.54 4.87
N TYR A 157 -5.41 -12.37 4.86
CA TYR A 157 -6.23 -12.94 5.93
C TYR A 157 -6.19 -14.47 5.91
N ARG A 158 -6.04 -15.08 7.09
CA ARG A 158 -6.10 -16.53 7.29
C ARG A 158 -7.36 -17.11 6.66
N GLY A 159 -7.21 -18.26 6.01
CA GLY A 159 -8.33 -18.94 5.31
C GLY A 159 -8.77 -18.25 4.02
N ARG A 160 -8.09 -17.17 3.58
CA ARG A 160 -8.27 -16.57 2.25
C ARG A 160 -7.09 -16.92 1.35
N SER A 161 -7.39 -17.15 0.07
CA SER A 161 -6.40 -17.43 -0.96
C SER A 161 -6.38 -16.29 -1.97
N ILE A 162 -5.18 -15.90 -2.42
CA ILE A 162 -5.00 -15.04 -3.59
C ILE A 162 -5.00 -15.82 -4.90
N LEU A 163 -5.01 -17.15 -4.83
CA LEU A 163 -5.19 -17.98 -6.02
C LEU A 163 -6.67 -17.94 -6.39
N PRO A 164 -7.04 -17.52 -7.62
CA PRO A 164 -8.40 -17.63 -8.09
C PRO A 164 -8.85 -19.11 -8.03
N PRO A 165 -10.16 -19.38 -7.86
CA PRO A 165 -10.66 -20.75 -7.83
C PRO A 165 -10.38 -21.45 -9.17
N ARG A 166 -9.32 -22.28 -9.17
CA ARG A 166 -8.90 -23.32 -10.14
C ARG A 166 -9.11 -23.03 -11.64
N HIS A 167 -8.01 -22.82 -12.37
CA HIS A 167 -7.70 -23.42 -13.69
C HIS A 167 -6.16 -23.37 -13.96
N PRO A 168 -5.59 -24.24 -14.84
CA PRO A 168 -4.17 -24.67 -14.83
C PRO A 168 -3.21 -23.67 -15.53
N PRO A 169 -1.87 -23.91 -15.56
CA PRO A 169 -0.87 -22.86 -15.69
C PRO A 169 -0.73 -22.37 -17.14
N TRP A 170 -0.46 -21.08 -17.30
CA TRP A 170 0.60 -20.46 -18.15
C TRP A 170 0.19 -19.03 -18.60
N LEU A 171 1.16 -18.13 -18.48
CA LEU A 171 1.37 -16.88 -19.23
C LEU A 171 0.14 -16.22 -19.91
N GLY A 172 -0.37 -15.15 -19.30
CA GLY A 172 -1.25 -14.23 -20.02
C GLY A 172 -2.06 -13.32 -19.12
N SER A 173 -1.55 -12.11 -18.90
CA SER A 173 -2.35 -10.94 -18.47
C SER A 173 -3.04 -11.02 -17.11
N ASN A 174 -2.31 -11.30 -16.03
CA ASN A 174 -2.74 -10.82 -14.71
C ASN A 174 -2.66 -9.29 -14.70
N ARG A 175 -3.80 -8.62 -14.82
CA ARG A 175 -3.89 -7.17 -14.61
C ARG A 175 -3.74 -6.91 -13.12
N ILE A 176 -2.59 -6.35 -12.74
CA ILE A 176 -2.33 -5.91 -11.37
C ILE A 176 -3.02 -4.56 -11.18
N PHE A 177 -3.95 -4.47 -10.24
CA PHE A 177 -4.51 -3.21 -9.77
C PHE A 177 -3.91 -2.91 -8.39
N SER A 178 -3.14 -1.82 -8.32
CA SER A 178 -2.70 -1.23 -7.06
C SER A 178 -3.60 -0.04 -6.76
N VAL A 179 -4.21 0.00 -5.58
CA VAL A 179 -5.02 1.13 -5.12
C VAL A 179 -4.13 2.05 -4.30
N GLY A 180 -3.61 3.10 -4.92
CA GLY A 180 -2.95 4.21 -4.25
C GLY A 180 -3.81 5.47 -4.35
N ILE A 181 -4.26 6.00 -3.21
CA ILE A 181 -4.85 7.34 -3.17
C ILE A 181 -3.70 8.34 -3.14
N ARG A 182 -3.71 9.30 -4.07
CA ARG A 182 -2.76 10.41 -4.11
C ARG A 182 -3.26 11.50 -3.18
N SER A 183 -2.61 11.71 -2.04
CA SER A 183 -2.79 12.92 -1.24
C SER A 183 -2.29 14.13 -2.05
N LEU A 184 -3.20 15.01 -2.43
CA LEU A 184 -2.91 16.30 -3.06
C LEU A 184 -2.67 17.33 -1.96
N LEU A 185 -1.43 17.43 -1.46
CA LEU A 185 -1.02 18.61 -0.71
C LEU A 185 -0.99 19.82 -1.68
N PRO A 186 -1.50 21.00 -1.28
CA PRO A 186 -1.44 22.19 -2.11
C PRO A 186 0.02 22.69 -2.25
N SER A 187 0.45 22.96 -3.48
CA SER A 187 1.73 23.61 -3.76
C SER A 187 1.83 24.97 -3.05
N PRO A 188 3.00 25.37 -2.54
CA PRO A 188 3.19 26.74 -2.04
C PRO A 188 3.01 27.72 -3.19
N ARG A 189 2.19 28.76 -2.98
CA ARG A 189 2.04 29.86 -3.95
C ARG A 189 3.39 30.59 -4.09
N PRO A 190 3.79 31.01 -5.30
CA PRO A 190 4.95 31.87 -5.44
C PRO A 190 4.68 33.21 -4.74
N SER A 191 5.61 33.62 -3.89
CA SER A 191 5.67 34.96 -3.31
C SER A 191 5.82 35.98 -4.44
N VAL A 192 4.77 36.75 -4.69
CA VAL A 192 4.85 37.99 -5.46
C VAL A 192 5.35 39.06 -4.51
N THR A 193 6.58 39.51 -4.70
CA THR A 193 7.04 40.81 -4.21
C THR A 193 7.23 41.71 -5.43
N ALA A 194 6.58 42.87 -5.35
CA ALA A 194 6.62 43.97 -6.31
C ALA A 194 8.01 44.61 -6.43
#